data_AF-A0A4Q4U0X4-F1
#
_entry.id   AF-A0A4Q4U0X4-F1
#
_cell.length_a   1.000
_cell.length_b   1.000
_cell.length_c   1.000
_cell.angle_alpha   90.00
_cell.angle_beta   90.00
_cell.angle_gamma   90.00
#
_symmetry.space_group_name_H-M   'P 1'
#
loop_
_entity.id
_entity.type
_entity.pdbx_description
1 polymer ?
#
loop_
_entity_poly.entity_id
_entity_poly.type
_entity_poly.pdbx_seq_one_letter_code
_entity_poly.pdbx_strand_id
1 'polypeptide(L)'
;MIPQLSTGDNNGFTLSHPDLNLGKIFANDDLNVTCIIDWGSASVGPVTELLSTPGLGSNSSPLPEPLVAAFRSPYSQRWHLEPRYWAKADMMWYFSRLVRLLSMQDYNLFRVLYETLNKVEGEDIPRLFGNRASQEHNRQLLATLEEDDISEEELKREESAAFVSGRAETVEENWCREEADSDVPNQ
;
A
#
# COMPACT_ATOMS: atom_id res chain seq x y z
N MET A 1 -17.57 -4.52 -3.88
CA MET A 1 -17.99 -5.21 -2.64
C MET A 1 -16.93 -4.85 -1.61
N ILE A 2 -17.29 -4.17 -0.53
CA ILE A 2 -16.32 -3.82 0.53
C ILE A 2 -16.16 -5.07 1.40
N PRO A 3 -14.95 -5.60 1.61
CA PRO A 3 -14.77 -6.78 2.44
C PRO A 3 -15.17 -6.48 3.89
N GLN A 4 -15.96 -7.38 4.49
CA GLN A 4 -16.19 -7.31 5.94
C GLN A 4 -14.93 -7.82 6.64
N LEU A 5 -14.06 -6.90 7.07
CA LEU A 5 -12.78 -7.25 7.67
C LEU A 5 -12.83 -7.33 9.20
N SER A 6 -13.93 -6.89 9.82
CA SER A 6 -14.20 -7.09 11.24
C SER A 6 -14.78 -8.48 11.50
N THR A 7 -14.55 -9.02 12.70
CA THR A 7 -15.09 -10.33 13.11
C THR A 7 -16.52 -10.26 13.65
N GLY A 8 -17.14 -9.08 13.71
CA GLY A 8 -18.55 -8.90 14.11
C GLY A 8 -18.81 -9.01 15.61
N ASP A 9 -17.92 -9.63 16.37
CA ASP A 9 -17.93 -9.62 17.82
C ASP A 9 -17.39 -8.28 18.34
N ASN A 10 -17.84 -7.85 19.52
CA ASN A 10 -17.48 -6.61 20.22
C ASN A 10 -15.98 -6.47 20.60
N ASN A 11 -15.09 -7.19 19.91
CA ASN A 11 -13.64 -7.02 19.96
C ASN A 11 -13.33 -5.64 19.40
N GLY A 12 -13.08 -4.71 20.32
CA GLY A 12 -12.87 -3.30 20.05
C GLY A 12 -11.75 -3.01 19.06
N PHE A 13 -11.62 -1.73 18.75
CA PHE A 13 -10.58 -1.25 17.86
C PHE A 13 -9.22 -1.30 18.53
N THR A 14 -8.19 -1.61 17.74
CA THR A 14 -6.80 -1.65 18.19
C THR A 14 -6.00 -0.56 17.49
N LEU A 15 -5.00 -0.03 18.18
CA LEU A 15 -3.98 0.79 17.54
C LEU A 15 -3.11 -0.12 16.66
N SER A 16 -2.98 0.25 15.39
CA SER A 16 -2.25 -0.47 14.36
C SER A 16 -1.12 0.39 13.82
N HIS A 17 0.02 -0.23 13.51
CA HIS A 17 1.08 0.39 12.72
C HIS A 17 1.02 -0.15 11.29
N PRO A 18 0.28 0.50 10.39
CA PRO A 18 -0.11 -0.09 9.11
C PRO A 18 1.02 -0.33 8.11
N ASP A 19 2.07 0.48 8.20
CA ASP A 19 3.27 0.36 7.37
C ASP A 19 4.43 -0.22 8.18
N LEU A 20 4.13 -1.19 9.07
CA LEU A 20 5.17 -1.82 9.88
C LEU A 20 5.97 -2.79 9.00
N ASN A 21 7.24 -2.45 8.80
CA ASN A 21 8.21 -3.26 8.08
C ASN A 21 9.54 -3.31 8.86
N LEU A 22 10.45 -4.19 8.45
CA LEU A 22 11.74 -4.38 9.14
C LEU A 22 12.58 -3.11 9.29
N GLY A 23 12.45 -2.13 8.38
CA GLY A 23 13.15 -0.86 8.48
C GLY A 23 12.66 0.03 9.63
N LYS A 24 11.52 -0.31 10.24
CA LYS A 24 10.91 0.44 11.35
C LYS A 24 11.00 -0.28 12.70
N ILE A 25 11.62 -1.47 12.74
CA ILE A 25 11.78 -2.28 13.94
C ILE A 25 13.26 -2.34 14.30
N PHE A 26 13.62 -1.81 15.46
CA PHE A 26 14.99 -1.87 15.99
C PHE A 26 15.07 -2.95 17.06
N ALA A 27 16.13 -3.74 17.01
CA ALA A 27 16.43 -4.76 17.99
C ALA A 27 17.86 -4.63 18.52
N ASN A 28 18.11 -5.15 19.72
CA ASN A 28 19.46 -5.28 20.26
C ASN A 28 20.15 -6.58 19.79
N ASP A 29 21.37 -6.83 20.26
CA ASP A 29 22.17 -8.01 19.90
C ASP A 29 21.48 -9.34 20.27
N ASP A 30 20.59 -9.34 21.27
CA ASP A 30 19.79 -10.49 21.70
C ASP A 30 18.47 -10.64 20.94
N LEU A 31 18.26 -9.86 19.86
CA LEU A 31 17.04 -9.82 19.05
C LEU A 31 15.77 -9.37 19.79
N ASN A 32 15.92 -8.67 20.91
CA ASN A 32 14.78 -8.04 21.60
C ASN A 32 14.43 -6.74 20.90
N VAL A 33 13.15 -6.53 20.57
CA VAL A 33 12.66 -5.27 20.02
C VAL A 33 12.88 -4.15 21.05
N THR A 34 13.72 -3.17 20.71
CA THR A 34 14.04 -2.02 21.55
C THR A 34 13.22 -0.79 21.16
N CYS A 35 12.84 -0.68 19.89
CA CYS A 35 12.08 0.46 19.39
C CYS A 35 11.25 0.11 18.15
N ILE A 36 10.07 0.74 18.05
CA ILE A 36 9.27 0.82 16.82
C ILE A 36 9.13 2.32 16.52
N ILE A 37 9.50 2.73 15.31
CA ILE A 37 9.49 4.13 14.89
C ILE A 37 8.42 4.41 13.83
N ASP A 38 8.30 5.68 13.44
CA ASP A 38 7.49 6.13 12.30
C ASP A 38 5.99 5.84 12.43
N TRP A 39 5.46 6.23 13.59
CA TRP A 39 4.04 6.14 13.94
C TRP A 39 3.16 7.19 13.22
N GLY A 40 3.69 7.95 12.26
CA GLY A 40 2.94 9.03 11.59
C GLY A 40 1.70 8.54 10.83
N SER A 41 1.69 7.27 10.42
CA SER A 41 0.55 6.63 9.77
C SER A 41 -0.27 5.74 10.69
N ALA A 42 -0.01 5.74 12.01
CA ALA A 42 -0.72 4.87 12.94
C ALA A 42 -2.24 5.12 12.89
N SER A 43 -3.02 4.04 12.92
CA SER A 43 -4.47 4.10 12.79
C SER A 43 -5.14 3.25 13.85
N VAL A 44 -6.37 3.61 14.19
CA VAL A 44 -7.24 2.79 15.03
C VAL A 44 -8.14 1.98 14.09
N GLY A 45 -8.00 0.66 14.11
CA GLY A 45 -8.63 -0.24 13.16
C GLY A 45 -9.21 -1.49 13.82
N PRO A 46 -9.86 -2.38 13.05
CA PRO A 46 -10.29 -3.67 13.59
C PRO A 46 -9.07 -4.48 14.01
N VAL A 47 -9.24 -5.35 15.03
CA VAL A 47 -8.18 -6.23 15.55
C VAL A 47 -7.47 -7.05 14.47
N THR A 48 -8.13 -7.32 13.35
CA THR A 48 -7.60 -8.05 12.20
C THR A 48 -6.44 -7.31 11.52
N GLU A 49 -6.35 -5.98 11.66
CA GLU A 49 -5.20 -5.20 11.21
C GLU A 49 -3.97 -5.45 12.10
N LEU A 50 -4.14 -5.50 13.42
CA LEU A 50 -3.07 -5.88 14.35
C LEU A 50 -2.61 -7.32 14.16
N LEU A 51 -3.54 -8.23 13.85
CA LEU A 51 -3.26 -9.66 13.62
C LEU A 51 -2.71 -9.94 12.22
N SER A 52 -2.70 -8.95 11.32
CA SER A 52 -2.12 -9.10 9.98
C SER A 52 -0.60 -9.25 10.12
N THR A 53 -0.05 -10.35 9.63
CA THR A 53 1.39 -10.62 9.75
C THR A 53 2.18 -9.56 8.97
N PRO A 54 3.08 -8.78 9.61
CA PRO A 54 3.81 -7.72 8.94
C PRO A 54 4.67 -8.28 7.81
N GLY A 55 4.81 -7.53 6.72
CA GLY A 55 5.70 -7.93 5.62
C GLY A 55 7.17 -7.82 6.02
N LEU A 56 8.00 -8.77 5.58
CA LEU A 56 9.45 -8.67 5.69
C LEU A 56 10.02 -8.14 4.37
N GLY A 57 10.56 -6.92 4.39
CA GLY A 57 11.19 -6.29 3.22
C GLY A 57 10.21 -5.86 2.12
N SER A 58 10.73 -5.75 0.90
CA SER A 58 9.98 -5.34 -0.32
C SER A 58 9.13 -6.46 -0.93
N ASN A 59 8.95 -7.58 -0.24
CA ASN A 59 8.23 -8.71 -0.80
C ASN A 59 6.74 -8.40 -0.94
N SER A 60 6.27 -8.40 -2.18
CA SER A 60 4.85 -8.33 -2.56
C SER A 60 4.10 -9.65 -2.28
N SER A 61 4.81 -10.72 -1.90
CA SER A 61 4.23 -12.03 -1.63
C SER A 61 3.98 -12.25 -0.13
N PRO A 62 3.01 -13.10 0.24
CA PRO A 62 2.86 -13.58 1.60
C PRO A 62 4.15 -14.18 2.14
N LEU A 63 4.33 -14.11 3.46
CA LEU A 63 5.47 -14.74 4.12
C LEU A 63 5.35 -16.27 4.06
N PRO A 64 6.48 -16.99 4.04
CA PRO A 64 6.51 -18.43 4.24
C PRO A 64 5.75 -18.85 5.52
N GLU A 65 5.04 -19.97 5.44
CA GLU A 65 4.21 -20.50 6.53
C GLU A 65 4.94 -20.59 7.89
N PRO A 66 6.22 -21.00 7.99
CA PRO A 66 6.92 -21.02 9.28
C PRO A 66 7.02 -19.65 9.96
N LEU A 67 7.16 -18.57 9.19
CA LEU A 67 7.25 -17.20 9.72
C LEU A 67 5.86 -16.69 10.12
N VAL A 68 4.84 -17.02 9.35
CA VAL A 68 3.44 -16.75 9.71
C VAL A 68 3.10 -17.46 11.02
N ALA A 69 3.42 -18.75 11.14
CA ALA A 69 3.20 -19.52 12.35
C ALA A 69 3.97 -18.95 13.56
N ALA A 70 5.22 -18.55 13.38
CA ALA A 70 6.03 -17.92 14.42
C ALA A 70 5.40 -16.61 14.91
N PHE A 71 4.91 -15.77 13.99
CA PHE A 71 4.22 -14.53 14.34
C PHE A 71 2.90 -14.79 15.09
N ARG A 72 2.11 -15.77 14.66
CA ARG A 72 0.78 -16.06 15.25
C ARG A 72 0.86 -16.77 16.59
N SER A 73 1.89 -17.59 16.82
CA SER A 73 2.01 -18.45 18.00
C SER A 73 1.88 -17.70 19.35
N PRO A 74 2.58 -16.57 19.60
CA PRO A 74 2.41 -15.81 20.83
C PRO A 74 0.98 -15.30 21.05
N TYR A 75 0.30 -14.92 19.96
CA TYR A 75 -1.08 -14.45 20.05
C TYR A 75 -2.03 -15.59 20.39
N SER A 76 -1.88 -16.76 19.74
CA SER A 76 -2.69 -17.94 20.03
C SER A 76 -2.48 -18.50 21.44
N GLN A 77 -1.29 -18.31 22.02
CA GLN A 77 -1.00 -18.71 23.41
C GLN A 77 -1.64 -17.77 24.42
N ARG A 78 -1.62 -16.46 24.14
CA ARG A 78 -2.08 -15.42 25.07
C ARG A 78 -3.57 -15.09 24.95
N TRP A 79 -4.13 -15.26 23.76
CA TRP A 79 -5.52 -14.98 23.44
C TRP A 79 -6.15 -16.18 22.74
N HIS A 80 -7.34 -16.59 23.20
CA HIS A 80 -8.13 -17.64 22.55
C HIS A 80 -8.79 -17.10 21.28
N LEU A 81 -8.00 -16.97 20.21
CA LEU A 81 -8.46 -16.49 18.91
C LEU A 81 -9.03 -17.65 18.08
N GLU A 82 -10.31 -17.54 17.72
CA GLU A 82 -10.96 -18.46 16.80
C GLU A 82 -10.27 -18.44 15.41
N PRO A 83 -10.27 -19.55 14.65
CA PRO A 83 -9.65 -19.61 13.31
C PRO A 83 -10.13 -18.52 12.34
N ARG A 84 -11.36 -18.03 12.52
CA ARG A 84 -11.93 -16.93 11.73
C ARG A 84 -11.14 -15.61 11.83
N TYR A 85 -10.48 -15.35 12.97
CA TYR A 85 -9.66 -14.15 13.14
C TYR A 85 -8.45 -14.18 12.21
N TRP A 86 -7.80 -15.33 12.08
CA TRP A 86 -6.66 -15.50 11.20
C TRP A 86 -7.04 -15.39 9.73
N ALA A 87 -8.16 -16.00 9.32
CA ALA A 87 -8.69 -15.84 7.97
C ALA A 87 -8.99 -14.36 7.63
N LYS A 88 -9.52 -13.60 8.59
CA LYS A 88 -9.78 -12.16 8.41
C LYS A 88 -8.50 -11.32 8.46
N ALA A 89 -7.52 -11.70 9.26
CA ALA A 89 -6.21 -11.07 9.27
C ALA A 89 -5.48 -11.26 7.93
N ASP A 90 -5.60 -12.44 7.31
CA ASP A 90 -5.08 -12.68 5.96
C ASP A 90 -5.78 -11.81 4.92
N MET A 91 -7.11 -11.72 4.96
CA MET A 91 -7.85 -10.79 4.10
C MET A 91 -7.43 -9.33 4.32
N MET A 92 -7.21 -8.92 5.58
CA MET A 92 -6.77 -7.58 5.92
C MET A 92 -5.36 -7.30 5.42
N TRP A 93 -4.46 -8.28 5.42
CA TRP A 93 -3.13 -8.15 4.84
C TRP A 93 -3.19 -7.81 3.34
N TYR A 94 -3.99 -8.54 2.56
CA TYR A 94 -4.15 -8.23 1.12
C TYR A 94 -4.86 -6.90 0.90
N PHE A 95 -5.92 -6.63 1.66
CA PHE A 95 -6.69 -5.40 1.54
C PHE A 95 -5.83 -4.17 1.85
N SER A 96 -5.11 -4.16 2.98
CA SER A 96 -4.28 -3.03 3.40
C SER A 96 -3.18 -2.72 2.38
N ARG A 97 -2.54 -3.74 1.80
CA ARG A 97 -1.51 -3.54 0.77
C ARG A 97 -2.08 -3.00 -0.54
N LEU A 98 -3.27 -3.48 -0.94
CA LEU A 98 -3.97 -3.01 -2.13
C LEU A 98 -4.41 -1.54 -1.99
N VAL A 99 -5.05 -1.17 -0.88
CA VAL A 99 -5.61 0.20 -0.72
C VAL A 99 -4.56 1.25 -0.36
N ARG A 100 -3.43 0.83 0.22
CA ARG A 100 -2.32 1.73 0.55
C ARG A 100 -1.25 1.78 -0.53
N LEU A 101 -1.43 1.07 -1.66
CA LEU A 101 -0.48 1.02 -2.77
C LEU A 101 0.93 0.63 -2.31
N LEU A 102 1.02 -0.29 -1.34
CA LEU A 102 2.29 -0.74 -0.74
C LEU A 102 2.98 -1.83 -1.58
N SER A 103 2.51 -2.07 -2.80
CA SER A 103 2.97 -3.16 -3.67
C SER A 103 2.88 -2.74 -5.14
N MET A 104 3.77 -3.30 -5.96
CA MET A 104 3.72 -3.17 -7.43
C MET A 104 2.86 -4.26 -8.09
N GLN A 105 2.24 -5.14 -7.30
CA GLN A 105 1.48 -6.31 -7.77
C GLN A 105 -0.01 -6.23 -7.40
N ASP A 106 -0.63 -5.07 -7.61
CA ASP A 106 -2.00 -4.79 -7.16
C ASP A 106 -3.03 -5.77 -7.72
N TYR A 107 -2.88 -6.18 -8.99
CA TYR A 107 -3.76 -7.17 -9.59
C TYR A 107 -3.70 -8.51 -8.86
N ASN A 108 -2.51 -8.98 -8.50
CA ASN A 108 -2.34 -10.25 -7.77
C ASN A 108 -2.95 -10.16 -6.36
N LEU A 109 -2.71 -9.04 -5.66
CA LEU A 109 -3.31 -8.80 -4.34
C LEU A 109 -4.84 -8.76 -4.41
N PHE A 110 -5.40 -8.03 -5.38
CA PHE A 110 -6.83 -7.97 -5.61
C PHE A 110 -7.41 -9.34 -5.94
N ARG A 111 -6.75 -10.10 -6.82
CA ARG A 111 -7.19 -11.43 -7.22
C ARG A 111 -7.28 -12.37 -6.02
N VAL A 112 -6.20 -12.49 -5.25
CA VAL A 112 -6.18 -13.37 -4.07
C VAL A 112 -7.23 -12.94 -3.06
N LEU A 113 -7.39 -11.64 -2.83
CA LEU A 113 -8.43 -11.11 -1.94
C LEU A 113 -9.84 -11.46 -2.44
N TYR A 114 -10.10 -11.29 -3.74
CA TYR A 114 -11.39 -11.58 -4.36
C TYR A 114 -11.74 -13.06 -4.29
N GLU A 115 -10.80 -13.93 -4.65
CA GLU A 115 -10.92 -15.39 -4.58
C GLU A 115 -11.21 -15.83 -3.13
N THR A 116 -10.47 -15.26 -2.16
CA THR A 116 -10.63 -15.54 -0.73
C THR A 116 -12.01 -15.11 -0.19
N LEU A 117 -12.53 -13.96 -0.63
CA LEU A 117 -13.83 -13.44 -0.18
C LEU A 117 -15.02 -14.19 -0.77
N ASN A 118 -14.95 -14.49 -2.07
CA ASN A 118 -16.05 -15.11 -2.80
C ASN A 118 -15.98 -16.64 -2.78
N LYS A 119 -14.89 -17.22 -2.24
CA LYS A 119 -14.61 -18.67 -2.23
C LYS A 119 -14.67 -19.26 -3.65
N VAL A 120 -14.09 -18.53 -4.60
CA VAL A 120 -13.94 -18.92 -6.01
C VAL A 120 -12.46 -19.03 -6.32
N GLU A 121 -12.09 -19.92 -7.24
CA GLU A 121 -10.71 -20.07 -7.72
C GLU A 121 -10.66 -19.87 -9.23
N GLY A 122 -9.69 -19.09 -9.71
CA GLY A 122 -9.44 -18.95 -11.15
C GLY A 122 -10.51 -18.16 -11.90
N GLU A 123 -11.27 -17.32 -11.19
CA GLU A 123 -12.28 -16.46 -11.81
C GLU A 123 -11.61 -15.46 -12.77
N ASP A 124 -12.22 -15.27 -13.95
CA ASP A 124 -11.76 -14.28 -14.93
C ASP A 124 -12.18 -12.88 -14.50
N ILE A 125 -11.38 -12.30 -13.62
CA ILE A 125 -11.59 -10.96 -13.06
C ILE A 125 -11.69 -9.88 -14.15
N PRO A 126 -10.80 -9.83 -15.18
CA PRO A 126 -10.96 -8.89 -16.30
C PRO A 126 -12.32 -9.00 -16.98
N ARG A 127 -12.82 -10.21 -17.23
CA ARG A 127 -14.17 -10.40 -17.79
C ARG A 127 -15.26 -9.92 -16.83
N LEU A 128 -15.12 -10.17 -15.52
CA LEU A 128 -16.07 -9.63 -14.53
C LEU A 128 -16.11 -8.10 -14.54
N PHE A 129 -14.95 -7.45 -14.62
CA PHE A 129 -14.88 -6.00 -14.77
C PHE A 129 -15.51 -5.53 -16.07
N GLY A 130 -15.23 -6.18 -17.20
CA GLY A 130 -15.84 -5.86 -18.49
C GLY A 130 -17.37 -5.98 -18.45
N ASN A 131 -17.89 -7.06 -17.87
CA ASN A 131 -19.33 -7.26 -17.69
C ASN A 131 -19.95 -6.19 -16.79
N ARG A 132 -19.26 -5.81 -15.71
CA ARG A 132 -19.72 -4.77 -14.79
C ARG A 132 -19.70 -3.39 -15.44
N ALA A 133 -18.62 -3.03 -16.13
CA ALA A 133 -18.49 -1.78 -16.87
C ALA A 133 -19.54 -1.65 -17.98
N SER A 134 -19.94 -2.76 -18.59
CA SER A 134 -20.98 -2.79 -19.62
C SER A 134 -22.41 -2.56 -19.09
N GLN A 135 -22.61 -2.56 -17.76
CA GLN A 135 -23.91 -2.27 -17.18
C GLN A 135 -24.31 -0.82 -17.47
N GLU A 136 -25.57 -0.61 -17.84
CA GLU A 136 -26.09 0.69 -18.24
C GLU A 136 -25.79 1.80 -17.21
N HIS A 137 -25.97 1.50 -15.92
CA HIS A 137 -25.68 2.47 -14.86
C HIS A 137 -24.20 2.88 -14.81
N ASN A 138 -23.26 1.97 -15.13
CA ASN A 138 -21.83 2.27 -15.12
C ASN A 138 -21.43 3.04 -16.36
N ARG A 139 -22.08 2.78 -17.50
CA ARG A 139 -21.90 3.57 -18.72
C ARG A 139 -22.39 5.00 -18.56
N GLN A 140 -23.54 5.18 -17.90
CA GLN A 140 -24.06 6.50 -17.57
C GLN A 140 -23.14 7.24 -16.60
N LEU A 141 -22.66 6.55 -15.56
CA LEU A 141 -21.70 7.12 -14.62
C LEU A 141 -20.39 7.53 -15.32
N LEU A 142 -19.88 6.70 -16.22
CA LEU A 142 -18.70 7.03 -17.02
C LEU A 142 -18.92 8.30 -17.85
N ALA A 143 -20.05 8.40 -18.56
CA ALA A 143 -20.37 9.60 -19.34
C ALA A 143 -20.45 10.86 -18.46
N THR A 144 -21.00 10.76 -17.24
CA THR A 144 -21.02 11.88 -16.28
C THR A 144 -19.61 12.26 -15.80
N LEU A 145 -18.73 11.28 -15.55
CA LEU A 145 -17.36 11.55 -15.14
C LEU A 145 -16.53 12.19 -16.27
N GLU A 146 -16.78 11.79 -17.52
CA GLU A 146 -16.14 12.36 -18.72
C GLU A 146 -16.52 13.83 -18.95
N GLU A 147 -17.63 14.33 -18.40
CA GLU A 147 -18.01 15.75 -18.49
C GLU A 147 -17.04 16.66 -17.71
N ASP A 148 -16.41 16.14 -16.65
CA ASP A 148 -15.45 16.86 -15.80
C ASP A 148 -13.99 16.69 -16.28
N ASP A 149 -13.73 15.82 -17.27
CA ASP A 149 -12.40 15.58 -17.80
C ASP A 149 -11.93 16.74 -18.71
N ILE A 150 -10.65 17.10 -18.59
CA ILE A 150 -10.04 18.06 -19.50
C ILE A 150 -9.89 17.47 -20.91
N SER A 151 -9.97 18.30 -21.94
CA SER A 151 -9.81 17.81 -23.32
C SER A 151 -8.41 17.23 -23.53
N GLU A 152 -8.28 16.29 -24.47
CA GLU A 152 -6.99 15.70 -24.83
C GLU A 152 -5.97 16.77 -25.25
N GLU A 153 -6.41 17.86 -25.88
CA GLU A 153 -5.53 18.96 -26.26
C GLU A 153 -5.07 19.77 -25.06
N GLU A 154 -5.94 19.99 -24.09
CA GLU A 154 -5.61 20.69 -22.85
C GLU A 154 -4.62 19.86 -22.02
N LEU A 155 -4.88 18.56 -21.86
CA LEU A 155 -3.97 17.63 -21.19
C LEU A 155 -2.58 17.65 -21.85
N LYS A 156 -2.50 17.54 -23.19
CA LYS A 156 -1.22 17.60 -23.91
C LYS A 156 -0.48 18.91 -23.71
N ARG A 157 -1.21 20.03 -23.64
CA ARG A 157 -0.65 21.36 -23.40
C ARG A 157 -0.07 21.45 -21.99
N GLU A 158 -0.81 21.00 -20.98
CA GLU A 158 -0.37 20.99 -19.58
C GLU A 158 0.83 20.06 -19.36
N GLU A 159 0.78 18.84 -19.90
CA GLU A 159 1.92 17.90 -19.84
C GLU A 159 3.16 18.51 -20.50
N SER A 160 3.01 19.08 -21.71
CA SER A 160 4.13 19.73 -22.40
C SER A 160 4.70 20.88 -21.61
N ALA A 161 3.88 21.72 -20.97
CA ALA A 161 4.35 22.82 -20.13
C ALA A 161 5.14 22.31 -18.91
N ALA A 162 4.62 21.28 -18.22
CA ALA A 162 5.28 20.68 -17.07
C ALA A 162 6.61 20.01 -17.44
N PHE A 163 6.66 19.24 -18.53
CA PHE A 163 7.85 18.49 -18.94
C PHE A 163 8.90 19.36 -19.67
N VAL A 164 8.51 20.46 -20.32
CA VAL A 164 9.45 21.44 -20.88
C VAL A 164 10.07 22.29 -19.78
N SER A 165 9.30 22.68 -18.75
CA SER A 165 9.81 23.43 -17.60
C SER A 165 10.87 22.64 -16.80
N GLY A 166 10.71 21.32 -16.63
CA GLY A 166 11.67 20.47 -15.92
C GLY A 166 13.02 20.23 -16.63
N ARG A 167 13.13 20.54 -17.94
CA ARG A 167 14.39 20.48 -18.69
C ARG A 167 15.18 21.79 -18.68
N ALA A 168 14.53 22.92 -18.38
CA ALA A 168 15.20 24.22 -18.34
C ALA A 168 15.97 24.46 -17.04
N GLU A 169 15.53 23.89 -15.91
CA GLU A 169 16.17 24.10 -14.60
C GLU A 169 17.46 23.27 -14.37
N THR A 170 17.85 22.37 -15.27
CA THR A 170 19.04 21.51 -15.07
C THR A 170 20.22 21.77 -16.00
N VAL A 171 20.15 22.76 -16.91
CA VAL A 171 21.24 23.01 -17.88
C VAL A 171 21.86 24.41 -17.80
N GLU A 172 21.19 25.43 -17.24
CA GLU A 172 21.75 26.81 -17.29
C GLU A 172 22.49 27.31 -16.03
N GLU A 173 22.51 26.59 -14.89
CA GLU A 173 23.17 27.11 -13.68
C GLU A 173 24.61 26.64 -13.40
N ASN A 174 25.20 25.73 -14.20
CA ASN A 174 26.50 25.12 -13.84
C ASN A 174 27.68 25.35 -14.82
N TRP A 175 27.61 26.31 -15.76
CA TRP A 175 28.70 26.51 -16.74
C TRP A 175 29.25 27.93 -16.88
N CYS A 176 28.93 28.86 -15.95
CA CYS A 176 29.47 30.23 -16.01
C CYS A 176 29.96 30.79 -14.65
N ARG A 177 30.44 29.96 -13.71
CA ARG A 177 30.84 30.47 -12.37
C ARG A 177 32.13 29.92 -11.73
N GLU A 178 33.07 29.37 -12.50
CA GLU A 178 34.34 28.86 -11.94
C GLU A 178 35.64 29.28 -12.65
N GLU A 179 35.69 30.41 -13.36
CA GLU A 179 36.99 31.00 -13.78
C GLU A 179 37.01 32.54 -13.72
N ALA A 180 36.89 33.12 -12.53
CA ALA A 180 37.36 34.47 -12.25
C ALA A 180 37.30 34.78 -10.75
N ASP A 181 38.19 34.18 -9.95
CA ASP A 181 38.78 34.86 -8.79
C ASP A 181 39.90 34.00 -8.20
N SER A 182 41.10 34.19 -8.75
CA SER A 182 42.34 33.83 -8.08
C SER A 182 43.25 35.06 -8.11
N ASP A 183 42.95 36.02 -7.24
CA ASP A 183 43.92 37.05 -6.85
C ASP A 183 43.86 37.25 -5.34
N VAL A 184 44.76 36.55 -4.65
CA VAL A 184 45.12 36.76 -3.25
C VAL A 184 46.16 37.88 -3.19
N PRO A 185 46.00 38.89 -2.32
CA PRO A 185 47.15 39.63 -1.82
C PRO A 185 47.42 39.28 -0.34
N ASN A 186 48.68 38.92 -0.11
CA ASN A 186 49.35 38.83 1.18
C ASN A 186 49.12 40.07 2.07
N GLN A 187 48.81 39.85 3.34
CA GLN A 187 49.68 40.19 4.48
C GLN A 187 49.14 39.61 5.79
#